data_AF-A0A1T5LSW6-F1
#
_entry.id   AF-A0A1T5LSW6-F1
#
_cell.length_a   1.000
_cell.length_b   1.000
_cell.length_c   1.000
_cell.angle_alpha   90.00
_cell.angle_beta   90.00
_cell.angle_gamma   90.00
#
_symmetry.space_group_name_H-M   'P 1'
#
loop_
_entity.id
_entity.type
_entity.pdbx_description
1 polymer ?
#
loop_
_entity_poly.entity_id
_entity_poly.type
_entity_poly.pdbx_seq_one_letter_code
_entity_poly.pdbx_strand_id
1 'polypeptide(L)' 'MKKSKNNEKVIKRKMEELRLALNKIYVERGNDEEVVKISQELDDYIVSEQKKKKK' A
#
# COMPACT_ATOMS: atom_id res chain seq x y z
N MET A 1 -25.13 -9.78 -7.79
CA MET A 1 -23.93 -9.55 -6.94
C MET A 1 -22.76 -9.00 -7.79
N LYS A 2 -22.77 -7.72 -8.20
CA LYS A 2 -21.70 -7.12 -9.05
C LYS A 2 -20.88 -6.00 -8.37
N LYS A 3 -21.30 -5.50 -7.19
CA LYS A 3 -20.66 -4.35 -6.54
C LYS A 3 -19.29 -4.64 -5.90
N SER A 4 -19.00 -5.89 -5.53
CA SER A 4 -17.79 -6.22 -4.75
C SER A 4 -16.47 -6.16 -5.54
N LYS A 5 -16.48 -6.52 -6.83
CA LYS A 5 -15.26 -6.54 -7.67
C LYS A 5 -14.74 -5.14 -8.03
N ASN A 6 -15.62 -4.15 -8.14
CA ASN A 6 -15.20 -2.76 -8.39
C ASN A 6 -14.49 -2.15 -7.18
N ASN A 7 -14.95 -2.48 -5.97
CA ASN A 7 -14.34 -1.96 -4.75
C ASN A 7 -12.91 -2.48 -4.57
N GLU A 8 -12.67 -3.75 -4.89
CA GLU A 8 -11.34 -4.35 -4.77
C GLU A 8 -10.31 -3.74 -5.74
N LYS A 9 -10.70 -3.47 -6.99
CA LYS A 9 -9.84 -2.78 -7.96
C LYS A 9 -9.54 -1.34 -7.54
N VAL A 10 -10.53 -0.63 -7.02
CA VAL A 10 -10.36 0.75 -6.53
C VAL A 10 -9.43 0.79 -5.32
N ILE A 11 -9.60 -0.13 -4.38
CA ILE A 11 -8.73 -0.25 -3.19
C ILE A 11 -7.29 -0.58 -3.61
N LYS A 12 -7.10 -1.51 -4.55
CA LYS A 12 -5.76 -1.86 -5.05
C LYS A 12 -5.05 -0.67 -5.70
N ARG A 13 -5.77 0.08 -6.53
CA ARG A 13 -5.23 1.29 -7.18
C ARG A 13 -4.86 2.38 -6.16
N LYS A 14 -5.71 2.62 -5.16
CA LYS A 14 -5.40 3.57 -4.07
C LYS A 14 -4.17 3.13 -3.26
N MET A 15 -3.99 1.83 -3.00
CA MET A 15 -2.78 1.34 -2.34
C MET A 15 -1.52 1.58 -3.17
N GLU A 16 -1.57 1.35 -4.48
CA GLU A 16 -0.43 1.63 -5.37
C GLU A 16 -0.08 3.13 -5.40
N GLU A 17 -1.09 4.00 -5.47
CA GLU A 17 -0.92 5.46 -5.42
C GLU A 17 -0.28 5.91 -4.10
N LEU A 18 -0.73 5.37 -2.96
CA LEU A 18 -0.14 5.67 -1.65
C LEU A 18 1.31 5.18 -1.54
N ARG A 19 1.62 3.99 -2.08
CA ARG A 19 2.98 3.45 -2.10
C ARG A 19 3.93 4.34 -2.92
N LEU A 20 3.48 4.82 -4.08
CA LEU A 20 4.26 5.75 -4.90
C LEU A 20 4.47 7.10 -4.21
N ALA A 21 3.45 7.62 -3.53
CA ALA A 21 3.57 8.86 -2.76
C ALA A 21 4.58 8.72 -1.61
N LEU A 22 4.54 7.61 -0.87
CA LEU A 22 5.51 7.31 0.19
C LEU A 22 6.95 7.21 -0.34
N ASN A 23 7.15 6.50 -1.45
CA ASN A 23 8.47 6.44 -2.09
C ASN A 23 8.97 7.81 -2.54
N LYS A 24 8.08 8.66 -3.07
CA LYS A 24 8.44 10.03 -3.44
C LYS A 24 8.87 10.84 -2.22
N ILE A 25 8.12 10.75 -1.11
CA ILE A 25 8.47 11.42 0.15
C ILE A 25 9.82 10.89 0.68
N TYR A 26 10.08 9.59 0.60
CA TYR A 26 11.36 9.00 0.98
C TYR A 26 12.53 9.55 0.15
N VAL A 27 12.34 9.69 -1.17
CA VAL A 27 13.36 10.27 -2.06
C VAL A 27 13.57 11.76 -1.78
N GLU A 28 12.50 12.51 -1.50
CA GLU A 28 12.57 13.95 -1.26
C GLU A 28 13.08 14.33 0.15
N ARG A 29 12.72 13.55 1.18
CA ARG A 29 13.11 13.81 2.59
C ARG A 29 14.32 13.01 3.05
N GLY A 30 14.75 12.01 2.28
CA GLY A 30 15.83 11.11 2.65
C GLY A 30 15.38 10.04 3.64
N ASN A 31 16.33 9.56 4.44
CA ASN A 31 16.17 8.45 5.38
C ASN A 31 15.45 8.90 6.68
N ASP A 32 14.34 9.60 6.52
CA ASP A 32 13.45 9.96 7.61
C ASP A 32 12.88 8.65 8.19
N GLU A 33 13.26 8.38 9.43
CA GLU A 33 12.96 7.13 10.14
C GLU A 33 11.44 6.85 10.16
N GLU A 34 10.64 7.90 10.20
CA GLU A 34 9.19 7.83 10.20
C GLU A 34 8.66 7.40 8.82
N VAL A 35 9.23 7.94 7.73
CA VAL A 35 8.87 7.58 6.35
C VAL A 35 9.24 6.13 6.04
N VAL A 36 10.41 5.67 6.51
CA VAL A 36 10.84 4.27 6.37
C VAL A 36 9.88 3.34 7.10
N LYS A 37 9.53 3.67 8.34
CA LYS A 37 8.62 2.86 9.16
C LYS A 37 7.22 2.77 8.56
N ILE A 38 6.68 3.89 8.08
CA ILE A 38 5.38 3.91 7.40
C ILE A 38 5.44 3.09 6.10
N SER A 39 6.54 3.17 5.35
CA SER A 39 6.71 2.40 4.11
C SER A 39 6.76 0.88 4.37
N GLN A 40 7.46 0.46 5.43
CA GLN A 40 7.53 -0.95 5.85
C GLN A 40 6.17 -1.47 6.35
N GLU A 41 5.48 -0.72 7.19
CA GLU A 41 4.13 -1.09 7.66
C GLU A 41 3.13 -1.24 6.50
N LEU A 42 3.22 -0.36 5.49
CA LEU A 42 2.37 -0.43 4.31
C LEU A 42 2.65 -1.71 3.49
N ASP A 43 3.92 -2.04 3.26
CA ASP A 43 4.30 -3.24 2.52
C ASP A 43 3.88 -4.52 3.28
N ASP A 44 4.05 -4.57 4.61
CA ASP A 44 3.60 -5.69 5.45
C ASP A 44 2.08 -5.88 5.40
N TYR A 45 1.32 -4.79 5.46
CA TYR A 45 -0.13 -4.83 5.34
C TYR A 45 -0.57 -5.39 3.97
N ILE A 46 0.06 -4.93 2.89
CA ILE A 46 -0.23 -5.42 1.53
C ILE A 46 0.04 -6.93 1.43
N VAL A 47 1.17 -7.40 1.96
CA VAL A 47 1.52 -8.84 1.95
C VAL A 47 0.52 -9.65 2.77
N SER A 48 0.12 -9.17 3.95
CA SER A 48 -0.87 -9.82 4.80
C SER A 48 -2.22 -9.97 4.09
N GLU A 49 -2.71 -8.90 3.48
CA GLU A 49 -3.99 -8.91 2.74
C GLU A 49 -3.93 -9.80 1.49
N GLN A 50 -2.79 -9.86 0.80
CA GLN A 50 -2.60 -10.78 -0.32
C GLN A 50 -2.55 -12.25 0.12
N LYS A 51 -1.94 -12.55 1.27
CA LYS A 51 -1.92 -13.91 1.85
C LYS A 51 -3.32 -14.37 2.27
N LYS A 52 -4.13 -13.47 2.86
CA LYS A 52 -5.52 -13.78 3.26
C LYS A 52 -6.42 -14.11 2.07
N LYS A 53 -6.19 -13.52 0.89
CA LYS A 53 -6.95 -13.82 -0.33
C LYS A 53 -6.56 -15.14 -1.02
N LYS A 54 -5.44 -15.76 -0.62
CA LYS A 54 -4.94 -17.03 -1.19
C LYS A 54 -5.35 -18.28 -0.39
N LYS A 55 -5.95 -18.12 0.79
CA LYS A 55 -6.62 -19.19 1.55
C LYS A 55 -8.12 -19.16 1.28
#